data_AF-A0A3D4ZV30-F1
#
_entry.id   AF-A0A3D4ZV30-F1
#
_cell.length_a   1.000
_cell.length_b   1.000
_cell.length_c   1.000
_cell.angle_alpha   90.00
_cell.angle_beta   90.00
_cell.angle_gamma   90.00
#
_symmetry.space_group_name_H-M   'P 1'
#
loop_
_entity.id
_entity.type
_entity.pdbx_description
1 polymer ?
#
loop_
_entity_poly.entity_id
_entity_poly.type
_entity_poly.pdbx_seq_one_letter_code
_entity_poly.pdbx_strand_id
1 'polypeptide(L)'
;RWQYRRNVQRVVERELEKWAGREDENLFVVPMNVNLDCVHGYPTSVEPVHARTEATVARQSNAVHPTPSGYYQLADSIYYWMKHRLAQ
;
A
#
# COMPACT_ATOMS: atom_id res chain seq x y z
N ARG A 1 -4.63 -16.09 -10.94
CA ARG A 1 -3.65 -15.37 -10.07
C ARG A 1 -2.55 -14.64 -10.86
N TRP A 2 -1.95 -15.25 -11.90
CA TRP A 2 -0.90 -14.61 -12.72
C TRP A 2 -1.38 -13.39 -13.51
N GLN A 3 -2.53 -13.49 -14.18
CA GLN A 3 -3.10 -12.35 -14.91
C GLN A 3 -3.33 -11.13 -14.02
N TYR A 4 -3.88 -11.33 -12.82
CA TYR A 4 -4.09 -10.25 -11.85
C TYR A 4 -2.78 -9.57 -11.47
N ARG A 5 -1.74 -10.34 -11.12
CA ARG A 5 -0.42 -9.79 -10.80
C ARG A 5 0.18 -9.02 -11.97
N ARG A 6 0.06 -9.56 -13.19
CA ARG A 6 0.48 -8.87 -14.42
C ARG A 6 -0.26 -7.55 -14.60
N ASN A 7 -1.57 -7.54 -14.39
CA ASN A 7 -2.38 -6.32 -14.52
C ASN A 7 -1.95 -5.25 -13.51
N VAL A 8 -1.71 -5.61 -12.24
CA VAL A 8 -1.22 -4.68 -11.22
C VAL A 8 0.11 -4.05 -11.64
N GLN A 9 1.07 -4.88 -12.08
CA GLN A 9 2.37 -4.37 -12.55
C GLN A 9 2.22 -3.48 -13.81
N ARG A 10 1.34 -3.88 -14.75
CA ARG A 10 1.10 -3.11 -15.97
C ARG A 10 0.45 -1.76 -15.69
N VAL A 11 -0.41 -1.64 -14.68
CA VAL A 11 -0.99 -0.34 -14.28
C VAL A 11 0.12 0.59 -13.79
N VAL A 12 0.97 0.12 -12.87
CA VAL A 12 2.10 0.90 -12.35
C VAL A 12 3.04 1.32 -13.47
N GLU A 13 3.38 0.40 -14.37
CA GLU A 13 4.21 0.70 -15.54
C GLU A 13 3.60 1.82 -16.41
N ARG A 14 2.30 1.75 -16.71
CA ARG A 14 1.60 2.78 -17.50
C ARG A 14 1.49 4.11 -16.79
N GLU A 15 1.34 4.13 -15.47
CA GLU A 15 1.34 5.35 -14.66
C GLU A 15 2.72 6.02 -14.70
N LEU A 16 3.79 5.24 -14.52
CA LEU A 16 5.16 5.75 -14.61
C LEU A 16 5.50 6.25 -16.02
N GLU A 17 5.16 5.49 -17.07
CA GLU A 17 5.34 5.91 -18.48
C GLU A 17 4.69 7.27 -18.78
N LYS A 18 3.55 7.57 -18.14
CA LYS A 18 2.79 8.79 -18.39
C LYS A 18 3.23 9.99 -17.54
N TRP A 19 3.66 9.75 -16.31
CA TRP A 19 3.80 10.79 -15.29
C TRP A 19 5.21 10.98 -14.75
N ALA A 20 6.10 9.99 -14.84
CA ALA A 20 7.47 10.12 -14.32
C ALA A 20 8.32 11.05 -15.18
N GLY A 21 9.28 11.76 -14.56
CA GLY A 21 10.21 12.64 -15.28
C GLY A 21 9.62 14.00 -15.69
N ARG A 22 8.48 14.37 -15.12
CA ARG A 22 7.74 15.63 -15.39
C ARG A 22 7.75 16.58 -14.19
N GLU A 23 8.79 16.49 -13.37
CA GLU A 23 8.94 17.30 -12.17
C GLU A 23 9.13 18.80 -12.49
N ASP A 24 9.62 19.13 -13.69
CA ASP A 24 9.68 20.49 -14.23
C ASP A 24 8.30 21.10 -14.50
N GLU A 25 7.30 20.27 -14.77
CA GLU A 25 5.87 20.64 -14.86
C GLU A 25 5.16 20.66 -13.49
N ASN A 26 5.88 20.46 -12.39
CA ASN A 26 5.33 20.23 -11.05
C ASN A 26 4.43 18.99 -10.92
N LEU A 27 4.68 17.96 -11.73
CA LEU A 27 4.03 16.66 -11.61
C LEU A 27 4.98 15.66 -10.95
N PHE A 28 4.49 14.95 -9.94
CA PHE A 28 5.31 14.05 -9.13
C PHE A 28 4.58 12.72 -8.90
N VAL A 29 5.33 11.62 -8.98
CA VAL A 29 4.83 10.29 -8.61
C VAL A 29 5.34 9.96 -7.20
N VAL A 30 4.41 9.79 -6.26
CA VAL A 30 4.73 9.45 -4.86
C VAL A 30 4.39 7.97 -4.60
N PRO A 31 5.37 7.10 -4.33
CA PRO A 31 5.14 5.67 -4.16
C PRO A 31 4.62 5.33 -2.76
N MET A 32 3.37 5.71 -2.44
CA MET A 32 2.80 5.56 -1.08
C MET A 32 2.86 4.13 -0.52
N ASN A 33 2.78 3.13 -1.40
CA ASN A 33 2.76 1.72 -1.03
C ASN A 33 4.05 1.22 -0.38
N VAL A 34 5.18 1.93 -0.52
CA VAL A 34 6.47 1.49 0.04
C VAL A 34 6.57 1.74 1.55
N ASN A 35 5.75 2.64 2.09
CA ASN A 35 5.79 3.04 3.49
C ASN A 35 4.68 2.37 4.35
N LEU A 36 3.96 1.40 3.77
CA LEU A 36 2.91 0.66 4.47
C LEU A 36 3.49 -0.56 5.18
N ASP A 37 3.29 -0.65 6.50
CA ASP A 37 3.55 -1.86 7.25
C ASP A 37 2.49 -2.91 6.91
N CYS A 38 2.85 -3.86 6.05
CA CYS A 38 1.93 -4.92 5.65
C CYS A 38 1.57 -5.89 6.79
N VAL A 39 2.33 -5.94 7.89
CA VAL A 39 2.03 -6.83 9.02
C VAL A 39 0.99 -6.20 9.95
N HIS A 40 1.16 -4.92 10.29
CA HIS A 40 0.33 -4.24 11.30
C HIS A 40 -0.64 -3.19 10.70
N GLY A 41 -0.50 -2.86 9.43
CA GLY A 41 -1.33 -1.90 8.71
C GLY A 41 -2.60 -2.48 8.09
N TYR A 42 -2.88 -3.78 8.28
CA TYR A 42 -4.05 -4.47 7.75
C TYR A 42 -4.87 -5.14 8.86
N PRO A 43 -6.19 -5.29 8.67
CA PRO A 43 -7.05 -5.90 9.68
C PRO A 43 -6.73 -7.38 9.85
N THR A 44 -6.77 -7.85 11.09
CA THR A 44 -6.51 -9.26 11.45
C THR A 44 -7.70 -9.89 12.16
N SER A 45 -7.93 -11.18 11.95
CA SER A 45 -8.83 -12.01 12.76
C SER A 45 -8.06 -13.20 13.36
N VAL A 46 -8.56 -13.70 14.49
CA VAL A 46 -8.05 -14.93 15.13
C VAL A 46 -8.86 -16.10 14.60
N GLU A 47 -8.21 -17.01 13.89
CA GLU A 47 -8.86 -18.14 13.23
C GLU A 47 -8.17 -19.47 13.63
N PRO A 48 -8.87 -20.61 13.60
CA PRO A 48 -8.24 -21.92 13.76
C PRO A 48 -7.13 -22.14 12.73
N VAL A 49 -6.02 -22.80 13.13
CA VAL A 49 -4.91 -23.05 12.18
C VAL A 49 -5.33 -23.97 11.02
N HIS A 50 -6.30 -24.85 11.25
CA HIS A 50 -7.02 -25.65 10.25
C HIS A 50 -8.38 -26.12 10.80
N ALA A 51 -9.22 -26.74 9.97
CA ALA A 51 -10.61 -27.09 10.32
C ALA A 51 -10.82 -28.15 11.43
N ARG A 52 -9.75 -28.69 12.03
CA ARG A 52 -9.81 -29.82 12.98
C ARG A 52 -8.84 -29.65 14.16
N THR A 53 -8.72 -28.45 14.68
CA THR A 53 -7.80 -28.12 15.77
C THR A 53 -8.40 -27.07 16.67
N GLU A 54 -7.97 -27.05 17.93
CA GLU A 54 -8.27 -25.99 18.88
C GLU A 54 -7.24 -24.86 18.83
N ALA A 55 -6.08 -25.08 18.21
CA ALA A 55 -5.04 -24.06 18.08
C ALA A 55 -5.46 -22.93 17.13
N THR A 56 -5.26 -21.69 17.55
CA THR A 56 -5.62 -20.49 16.79
C THR A 56 -4.40 -19.66 16.38
N VAL A 57 -4.55 -18.86 15.32
CA VAL A 57 -3.53 -17.92 14.84
C VAL A 57 -4.18 -16.62 14.38
N ALA A 58 -3.52 -15.49 14.63
CA ALA A 58 -3.90 -14.20 14.05
C ALA A 58 -3.47 -14.14 12.57
N ARG A 59 -4.40 -13.84 11.66
CA ARG A 59 -4.15 -13.71 10.22
C ARG A 59 -4.84 -12.48 9.67
N GLN A 60 -4.31 -11.92 8.58
CA GLN A 60 -5.00 -10.84 7.86
C GLN A 60 -6.39 -11.32 7.42
N SER A 61 -7.42 -10.52 7.70
CA SER A 61 -8.82 -10.92 7.47
C SER A 61 -9.31 -10.60 6.06
N ASN A 62 -8.74 -9.59 5.39
CA ASN A 62 -9.06 -9.28 3.99
C ASN A 62 -7.82 -9.11 3.08
N ALA A 63 -6.64 -8.82 3.63
CA ALA A 63 -5.40 -8.57 2.89
C ALA A 63 -5.52 -7.57 1.71
N VAL A 64 -6.52 -6.67 1.76
CA VAL A 64 -6.88 -5.75 0.66
C VAL A 64 -6.95 -4.32 1.17
N HIS A 65 -7.73 -4.06 2.22
CA HIS A 65 -7.95 -2.72 2.74
C HIS A 65 -7.16 -2.51 4.03
N PRO A 66 -6.28 -1.50 4.10
CA PRO A 66 -5.60 -1.13 5.34
C PRO A 66 -6.58 -0.81 6.47
N THR A 67 -6.09 -0.91 7.70
CA THR A 67 -6.76 -0.33 8.87
C THR A 67 -6.69 1.20 8.83
N PRO A 68 -7.45 1.93 9.66
CA PRO A 68 -7.29 3.39 9.78
C PRO A 68 -5.83 3.80 10.03
N SER A 69 -5.09 3.10 10.89
CA SER A 69 -3.66 3.36 11.10
C SER A 69 -2.81 3.08 9.85
N GLY A 70 -3.12 2.04 9.09
CA GLY A 70 -2.45 1.79 7.81
C GLY A 70 -2.71 2.90 6.79
N TYR A 71 -3.93 3.42 6.70
CA TYR A 71 -4.24 4.60 5.88
C TYR A 71 -3.49 5.85 6.34
N TYR A 72 -3.27 6.03 7.64
CA TYR A 72 -2.46 7.13 8.15
C TYR A 72 -0.99 7.04 7.72
N GLN A 73 -0.39 5.84 7.70
CA GLN A 73 0.98 5.66 7.16
C GLN A 73 1.09 6.05 5.67
N LEU A 74 0.06 5.74 4.88
CA LEU A 74 -0.02 6.18 3.49
C LEU A 74 -0.14 7.71 3.40
N ALA A 75 -0.98 8.32 4.24
CA ALA A 75 -1.17 9.76 4.29
C ALA A 75 0.12 10.51 4.71
N ASP A 76 0.89 9.97 5.64
CA ASP A 76 2.18 10.53 6.06
C ASP A 76 3.13 10.68 4.87
N SER A 77 3.14 9.69 3.96
CA SER A 77 3.99 9.71 2.77
C SER A 77 3.67 10.90 1.86
N ILE A 78 2.38 11.20 1.64
CA ILE A 78 1.95 12.38 0.88
C ILE A 78 2.28 13.65 1.66
N TYR A 79 1.91 13.70 2.94
CA TYR A 79 2.04 14.91 3.75
C TYR A 79 3.49 15.38 3.84
N TYR A 80 4.42 14.49 4.15
CA TYR A 80 5.84 14.84 4.25
C TYR A 80 6.43 15.21 2.90
N TRP A 81 6.00 14.56 1.81
CA TRP A 81 6.37 14.97 0.46
C TRP A 81 5.90 16.40 0.15
N MET A 82 4.63 16.72 0.40
CA MET A 82 4.08 18.06 0.19
C MET A 82 4.81 19.11 1.03
N LYS A 83 5.03 18.81 2.32
CA LYS A 83 5.77 19.70 3.23
C LYS A 83 7.17 19.97 2.73
N HIS A 84 7.87 18.96 2.23
CA HIS A 84 9.20 19.13 1.64
C HIS A 84 9.16 20.03 0.40
N ARG A 85 8.20 19.84 -0.52
CA ARG A 85 8.04 20.69 -1.71
C ARG A 85 7.76 22.16 -1.39
N LEU A 86 6.97 22.43 -0.35
CA LEU A 86 6.63 23.79 0.07
C LEU A 86 7.76 24.51 0.83
N ALA A 87 8.76 23.76 1.32
CA ALA A 87 9.91 24.30 2.03
C ALA A 87 11.11 24.58 1.10
N GLN A 88 10.99 24.28 -0.19
CA GLN A 88 11.98 24.60 -1.23
C GLN A 88 11.76 26.02 -1.75
#